data_AF-A0A819PF80-F1
#
_entry.id   AF-A0A819PF80-F1
#
_cell.length_a   1.000
_cell.length_b   1.000
_cell.length_c   1.000
_cell.angle_alpha   90.00
_cell.angle_beta   90.00
_cell.angle_gamma   90.00
#
_symmetry.space_group_name_H-M   'P 1'
#
loop_
_entity.id
_entity.type
_entity.pdbx_description
1 polymer ?
#
loop_
_entity_poly.entity_id
_entity_poly.type
_entity_poly.pdbx_seq_one_letter_code
_entity_poly.pdbx_strand_id
1 'polypeptide(L)'
;MIHLCTTPFWDKNVINSSYPYLTECFRNTILQWVPMSIFWLILPLWLYMLHKRSIKLQALVVSTLFIVKMIFVCLFILVQIIRIIHYVVLLKEEKGLAELLTPILYIITTSFILWLINYDRLKSVFSSGLLFIFWLLVSLAIVPDVIDYSVKFHQQIKSISLWIEFIIFWFQFFFAFGLFITNCFAEKYIVPETTLNERVCFKIY
;
A
#
# COMPACT_ATOMS: atom_id res chain seq x y z
N MET A 1 -7.42 -29.10 -10.18
CA MET A 1 -7.94 -27.85 -10.77
C MET A 1 -7.63 -26.75 -9.76
N ILE A 2 -6.82 -25.76 -10.10
CA ILE A 2 -6.43 -24.70 -9.14
C ILE A 2 -7.58 -23.70 -9.07
N HIS A 3 -8.36 -23.73 -7.99
CA HIS A 3 -9.47 -22.81 -7.79
C HIS A 3 -8.94 -21.47 -7.23
N LEU A 4 -9.36 -20.36 -7.85
CA LEU A 4 -8.94 -19.01 -7.43
C LEU A 4 -9.49 -18.66 -6.04
N CYS A 5 -10.68 -19.18 -5.72
CA CYS A 5 -11.40 -19.01 -4.47
C CYS A 5 -12.15 -20.30 -4.10
N THR A 6 -12.32 -20.54 -2.79
CA THR A 6 -13.16 -21.62 -2.24
C THR A 6 -14.62 -21.19 -2.03
N THR A 7 -14.90 -19.89 -1.96
CA THR A 7 -16.25 -19.31 -1.83
C THR A 7 -16.77 -18.75 -3.17
N PRO A 8 -18.11 -18.65 -3.36
CA PRO A 8 -18.66 -18.04 -4.56
C PRO A 8 -18.24 -16.57 -4.68
N PHE A 9 -17.93 -16.14 -5.90
CA PHE A 9 -17.47 -14.79 -6.19
C PHE A 9 -18.52 -13.72 -5.80
N TRP A 10 -19.80 -13.96 -6.08
CA TRP A 10 -20.88 -13.04 -5.77
C TRP A 10 -22.12 -13.80 -5.31
N ASP A 11 -22.56 -13.57 -4.07
CA ASP A 11 -23.77 -14.17 -3.52
C ASP A 11 -24.81 -13.09 -3.20
N LYS A 12 -25.92 -13.11 -3.96
CA LYS A 12 -27.03 -12.16 -3.80
C LYS A 12 -27.77 -12.34 -2.47
N ASN A 13 -27.74 -13.55 -1.89
CA ASN A 13 -28.42 -13.84 -0.63
C ASN A 13 -27.67 -13.24 0.57
N VAL A 14 -26.34 -13.13 0.47
CA VAL A 14 -25.49 -12.53 1.50
C VAL A 14 -25.67 -11.00 1.57
N ILE A 15 -25.86 -10.34 0.43
CA ILE A 15 -26.05 -8.88 0.37
C ILE A 15 -27.45 -8.47 0.87
N ASN A 16 -28.44 -9.34 0.75
CA ASN A 16 -29.81 -9.10 1.23
C ASN A 16 -30.03 -9.48 2.71
N SER A 17 -28.98 -9.91 3.41
CA SER A 17 -28.99 -10.15 4.85
C SER A 17 -29.13 -8.84 5.64
N SER A 18 -29.68 -8.90 6.86
CA SER A 18 -29.72 -7.78 7.81
C SER A 18 -28.32 -7.21 8.15
N TYR A 19 -27.27 -8.02 7.93
CA TYR A 19 -25.87 -7.61 7.96
C TYR A 19 -25.20 -8.01 6.64
N PRO A 20 -25.13 -7.12 5.64
CA PRO A 20 -24.49 -7.43 4.37
C PRO A 20 -22.96 -7.46 4.54
N TYR A 21 -22.37 -8.64 4.40
CA TYR A 21 -20.91 -8.82 4.34
C TYR A 21 -20.49 -9.14 2.90
N LEU A 22 -19.31 -8.66 2.47
CA LEU A 22 -18.76 -9.02 1.16
C LEU A 22 -18.24 -10.47 1.19
N THR A 23 -18.41 -11.24 0.12
CA THR A 23 -17.83 -12.58 0.02
C THR A 23 -16.30 -12.50 0.11
N GLU A 24 -15.68 -13.49 0.74
CA GLU A 24 -14.23 -13.55 0.94
C GLU A 24 -13.46 -13.50 -0.39
N CYS A 25 -13.98 -14.19 -1.41
CA CYS A 25 -13.43 -14.14 -2.76
C CYS A 25 -13.43 -12.73 -3.36
N PHE A 26 -14.56 -12.00 -3.30
CA PHE A 26 -14.66 -10.65 -3.87
C PHE A 26 -13.72 -9.66 -3.20
N ARG A 27 -13.59 -9.79 -1.88
CA ARG A 27 -12.75 -8.95 -1.02
C ARG A 27 -11.26 -9.18 -1.29
N ASN A 28 -10.82 -10.43 -1.28
CA ASN A 28 -9.43 -10.78 -1.50
C ASN A 28 -8.98 -10.59 -2.96
N THR A 29 -9.91 -10.61 -3.92
CA THR A 29 -9.62 -10.37 -5.35
C THR A 29 -9.88 -8.92 -5.73
N ILE A 30 -11.08 -8.58 -6.18
CA ILE A 30 -11.39 -7.29 -6.79
C ILE A 30 -11.07 -6.14 -5.86
N LEU A 31 -11.53 -6.20 -4.61
CA LEU A 31 -11.41 -5.05 -3.72
C LEU A 31 -9.95 -4.69 -3.44
N GLN A 32 -9.12 -5.71 -3.15
CA GLN A 32 -7.70 -5.50 -2.88
C GLN A 32 -6.86 -5.30 -4.16
N TRP A 33 -7.29 -5.80 -5.32
CA TRP A 33 -6.52 -5.70 -6.57
C TRP A 33 -6.78 -4.38 -7.31
N VAL A 34 -7.98 -3.81 -7.21
CA VAL A 34 -8.32 -2.50 -7.80
C VAL A 34 -7.29 -1.40 -7.50
N PRO A 35 -6.85 -1.15 -6.25
CA PRO A 35 -5.84 -0.12 -5.98
C PRO A 35 -4.51 -0.41 -6.68
N MET A 36 -4.10 -1.68 -6.78
CA MET A 36 -2.89 -2.08 -7.50
C MET A 36 -3.04 -1.80 -9.00
N SER A 37 -4.15 -2.24 -9.60
CA SER A 37 -4.42 -2.05 -11.02
C SER A 37 -4.44 -0.57 -11.40
N ILE A 38 -5.10 0.28 -10.61
CA ILE A 38 -5.15 1.73 -10.84
C ILE A 38 -3.73 2.32 -10.78
N PHE A 39 -2.91 1.93 -9.80
CA PHE A 39 -1.53 2.40 -9.69
C PHE A 39 -0.70 2.04 -10.93
N TRP A 40 -0.72 0.78 -11.34
CA TRP A 40 0.05 0.31 -12.50
C TRP A 40 -0.43 0.92 -13.82
N LEU A 41 -1.71 1.32 -13.94
CA LEU A 41 -2.23 2.01 -15.13
C LEU A 41 -1.81 3.50 -15.18
N ILE A 42 -1.82 4.19 -14.05
CA ILE A 42 -1.45 5.62 -13.98
C ILE A 42 0.07 5.80 -14.05
N LEU A 43 0.84 4.84 -13.55
CA LEU A 43 2.29 4.90 -13.44
C LEU A 43 3.01 5.18 -14.79
N PRO A 44 2.74 4.48 -15.91
CA PRO A 44 3.38 4.77 -17.20
C PRO A 44 3.14 6.19 -17.68
N LEU A 45 1.92 6.72 -17.49
CA LEU A 45 1.58 8.10 -17.85
C LEU A 45 2.38 9.10 -17.01
N TRP A 46 2.50 8.82 -15.71
CA TRP A 46 3.29 9.65 -14.80
C TRP A 46 4.78 9.64 -15.18
N LEU A 47 5.36 8.47 -15.47
CA LEU A 47 6.75 8.34 -15.93
C LEU A 47 6.98 9.02 -17.28
N TYR A 48 6.03 8.95 -18.21
CA TYR A 48 6.11 9.64 -19.50
C TYR A 48 6.10 11.16 -19.35
N MET A 49 5.18 11.69 -18.52
CA MET A 49 5.15 13.12 -18.20
C MET A 49 6.45 13.59 -17.56
N LEU A 50 7.04 12.75 -16.72
CA LEU A 50 8.31 13.03 -16.07
C LEU A 50 9.47 13.06 -17.08
N HIS A 51 9.54 12.09 -17.99
CA HIS A 51 10.58 12.02 -19.01
C HIS A 51 10.60 13.24 -19.92
N LYS A 52 9.42 13.78 -20.25
CA LYS A 52 9.27 14.97 -21.09
C LYS A 52 9.73 16.26 -20.40
N ARG A 53 9.72 16.31 -19.06
CA ARG A 53 10.20 17.48 -18.32
C ARG A 53 11.73 17.42 -18.20
N SER A 54 12.40 18.46 -18.68
CA SER A 54 13.83 18.70 -18.41
C SER A 54 14.02 19.03 -16.94
N ILE A 55 14.17 17.98 -16.12
CA ILE A 55 14.32 18.10 -14.68
C ILE A 55 15.81 18.02 -14.35
N LYS A 56 16.35 19.11 -13.80
CA LYS A 56 17.71 19.12 -13.26
C LYS A 56 17.75 18.24 -12.01
N LEU A 57 18.68 17.29 -12.00
CA LEU A 57 18.98 16.47 -10.82
C LEU A 57 19.51 17.38 -9.71
N GLN A 58 18.64 17.70 -8.74
CA GLN A 58 19.06 18.24 -7.45
C GLN A 58 18.60 17.23 -6.41
N ALA A 59 19.57 16.58 -5.77
CA ALA A 59 19.30 15.67 -4.67
C ALA A 59 18.78 16.49 -3.49
N LEU A 60 17.53 16.23 -3.10
CA LEU A 60 16.92 16.87 -1.96
C LEU A 60 17.55 16.38 -0.65
N VAL A 61 17.75 17.29 0.29
CA VAL A 61 18.18 16.95 1.65
C VAL A 61 17.15 15.98 2.25
N VAL A 62 17.62 14.98 3.00
CA VAL A 62 16.74 13.99 3.63
C VAL A 62 15.86 14.69 4.66
N SER A 63 14.56 14.76 4.41
CA SER A 63 13.59 15.27 5.39
C SER A 63 13.22 14.19 6.41
N THR A 64 12.81 14.61 7.61
CA THR A 64 12.22 13.69 8.60
C THR A 64 10.99 12.98 8.04
N LEU A 65 10.19 13.65 7.19
CA LEU A 65 9.02 13.06 6.56
C LEU A 65 9.39 11.91 5.60
N PHE A 66 10.49 12.04 4.84
CA PHE A 66 10.99 10.97 3.98
C PHE A 66 11.38 9.74 4.81
N ILE A 67 12.10 9.94 5.92
CA ILE A 67 12.50 8.84 6.81
C ILE A 67 11.26 8.13 7.35
N VAL A 68 10.26 8.88 7.81
CA VAL A 68 8.99 8.31 8.30
C VAL A 68 8.30 7.51 7.19
N LYS A 69 8.16 8.05 5.98
CA LYS A 69 7.58 7.31 4.84
C LYS A 69 8.30 6.00 4.58
N MET A 70 9.64 6.02 4.54
CA MET A 70 10.46 4.83 4.32
C MET A 70 10.22 3.77 5.41
N ILE A 71 10.19 4.18 6.69
CA ILE A 71 9.91 3.28 7.81
C ILE A 71 8.54 2.63 7.65
N PHE A 72 7.50 3.43 7.38
CA PHE A 72 6.15 2.91 7.21
C PHE A 72 6.02 1.96 6.02
N VAL A 73 6.65 2.23 4.87
CA VAL A 73 6.65 1.32 3.72
C VAL A 73 7.35 0.01 4.06
N CYS A 74 8.51 0.06 4.71
CA CYS A 74 9.23 -1.13 5.14
C CYS A 74 8.40 -1.98 6.13
N LEU A 75 7.76 -1.34 7.10
CA LEU A 75 6.87 -2.03 8.06
C LEU A 75 5.66 -2.65 7.35
N PHE A 76 5.07 -1.96 6.36
CA PHE A 76 3.98 -2.53 5.57
C PHE A 76 4.44 -3.77 4.79
N ILE A 77 5.60 -3.74 4.15
CA ILE A 77 6.18 -4.91 3.46
C ILE A 77 6.40 -6.06 4.44
N LEU A 78 6.94 -5.79 5.63
CA LEU A 78 7.15 -6.81 6.67
C LEU A 78 5.84 -7.47 7.09
N VAL A 79 4.75 -6.71 7.25
CA VAL A 79 3.43 -7.27 7.55
C VAL A 79 2.95 -8.21 6.44
N GLN A 80 3.17 -7.87 5.17
CA GLN A 80 2.80 -8.75 4.05
C GLN A 80 3.64 -10.03 4.01
N ILE A 81 4.94 -9.95 4.34
CA ILE A 81 5.81 -11.13 4.46
C ILE A 81 5.31 -12.05 5.58
N ILE A 82 4.99 -11.49 6.76
CA ILE A 82 4.42 -12.24 7.89
C ILE A 82 3.11 -12.94 7.47
N ARG A 83 2.27 -12.25 6.71
CA ARG A 83 1.02 -12.81 6.17
C ARG A 83 1.26 -14.00 5.22
N ILE A 84 2.26 -13.92 4.36
CA ILE A 84 2.67 -15.06 3.50
C ILE A 84 3.18 -16.22 4.34
N ILE A 85 4.03 -15.96 5.34
CA ILE A 85 4.54 -17.02 6.23
C ILE A 85 3.40 -17.68 6.99
N HIS A 86 2.45 -16.90 7.53
CA HIS A 86 1.26 -17.42 8.19
C HIS A 86 0.45 -18.32 7.26
N TYR A 87 0.22 -17.87 6.02
CA TYR A 87 -0.47 -18.66 4.99
C TYR A 87 0.25 -20.00 4.71
N VAL A 88 1.57 -19.97 4.45
CA VAL A 88 2.31 -21.17 4.03
C VAL A 88 2.54 -22.16 5.19
N VAL A 89 2.76 -21.67 6.41
CA VAL A 89 3.19 -22.51 7.55
C VAL A 89 2.00 -23.05 8.34
N LEU A 90 0.96 -22.24 8.56
CA LEU A 90 -0.12 -22.54 9.52
C LEU A 90 -1.41 -22.99 8.83
N LEU A 91 -1.59 -22.70 7.55
CA LEU A 91 -2.81 -23.02 6.80
C LEU A 91 -2.48 -24.11 5.78
N LYS A 92 -2.46 -25.37 6.24
CA LYS A 92 -2.13 -26.54 5.41
C LYS A 92 -3.27 -27.02 4.49
N GLU A 93 -4.50 -26.51 4.64
CA GLU A 93 -5.65 -26.96 3.86
C GLU A 93 -6.56 -25.80 3.39
N GLU A 94 -6.98 -25.90 2.12
CA GLU A 94 -8.13 -25.26 1.46
C GLU A 94 -8.32 -23.73 1.54
N LYS A 95 -7.26 -22.94 1.45
CA LYS A 95 -7.40 -21.50 1.12
C LYS A 95 -7.20 -21.24 -0.37
N GLY A 96 -7.99 -20.29 -0.89
CA GLY A 96 -7.97 -19.94 -2.31
C GLY A 96 -6.67 -19.26 -2.71
N LEU A 97 -6.24 -19.45 -3.96
CA LEU A 97 -5.00 -18.86 -4.49
C LEU A 97 -4.97 -17.32 -4.38
N ALA A 98 -6.14 -16.66 -4.35
CA ALA A 98 -6.26 -15.23 -4.12
C ALA A 98 -5.65 -14.76 -2.78
N GLU A 99 -5.78 -15.54 -1.70
CA GLU A 99 -5.25 -15.17 -0.38
C GLU A 99 -3.72 -15.12 -0.34
N LEU A 100 -3.06 -15.93 -1.18
CA LEU A 100 -1.62 -15.94 -1.37
C LEU A 100 -1.15 -14.86 -2.36
N LEU A 101 -1.88 -14.69 -3.47
CA LEU A 101 -1.51 -13.71 -4.50
C LEU A 101 -1.56 -12.28 -3.99
N THR A 102 -2.56 -11.94 -3.18
CA THR A 102 -2.73 -10.55 -2.77
C THR A 102 -1.57 -9.97 -1.95
N PRO A 103 -1.06 -10.62 -0.88
CA PRO A 103 0.11 -10.10 -0.19
C PRO A 103 1.35 -10.03 -1.10
N ILE A 104 1.50 -10.93 -2.08
CA ILE A 104 2.57 -10.86 -3.08
C ILE A 104 2.43 -9.61 -3.96
N LEU A 105 1.23 -9.34 -4.48
CA LEU A 105 0.97 -8.14 -5.28
C LEU A 105 1.20 -6.85 -4.50
N TYR A 106 0.84 -6.84 -3.22
CA TYR A 106 1.18 -5.74 -2.31
C TYR A 106 2.70 -5.57 -2.19
N ILE A 107 3.47 -6.63 -1.94
CA ILE A 107 4.95 -6.54 -1.84
C ILE A 107 5.55 -5.98 -3.14
N ILE A 108 5.14 -6.49 -4.30
CA ILE A 108 5.64 -6.02 -5.60
C ILE A 108 5.35 -4.53 -5.79
N THR A 109 4.09 -4.14 -5.60
CA THR A 109 3.66 -2.75 -5.84
C THR A 109 4.29 -1.78 -4.84
N THR A 110 4.36 -2.17 -3.56
CA THR A 110 4.99 -1.34 -2.51
C THR A 110 6.50 -1.25 -2.63
N SER A 111 7.18 -2.29 -3.12
CA SER A 111 8.61 -2.22 -3.46
C SER A 111 8.86 -1.25 -4.61
N PHE A 112 7.95 -1.23 -5.60
CA PHE A 112 8.00 -0.25 -6.67
C PHE A 112 7.75 1.17 -6.15
N ILE A 113 6.79 1.35 -5.24
CA ILE A 113 6.55 2.63 -4.55
C ILE A 113 7.79 3.08 -3.77
N LEU A 114 8.48 2.16 -3.09
CA LEU A 114 9.73 2.46 -2.38
C LEU A 114 10.78 3.00 -3.35
N TRP A 115 10.93 2.37 -4.52
CA TRP A 115 11.79 2.87 -5.58
C TRP A 115 11.35 4.25 -6.08
N LEU A 116 10.05 4.45 -6.27
CA LEU A 116 9.47 5.73 -6.71
C LEU A 116 9.76 6.87 -5.72
N ILE A 117 9.60 6.62 -4.41
CA ILE A 117 9.90 7.60 -3.35
C ILE A 117 11.39 8.01 -3.39
N ASN A 118 12.29 7.05 -3.62
CA ASN A 118 13.73 7.34 -3.76
C ASN A 118 14.04 8.09 -5.06
N TYR A 119 13.36 7.73 -6.14
CA TYR A 119 13.54 8.35 -7.44
C TYR A 119 13.05 9.81 -7.49
N ASP A 120 11.89 10.07 -6.88
CA ASP A 120 11.33 11.40 -6.65
C ASP A 120 12.31 12.29 -5.91
N ARG A 121 12.95 11.75 -4.86
CA ARG A 121 13.98 12.47 -4.09
C ARG A 121 15.18 12.86 -4.96
N LEU A 122 15.63 11.98 -5.84
CA LEU A 122 16.78 12.24 -6.72
C LEU A 122 16.45 13.27 -7.81
N LYS A 123 15.21 13.25 -8.31
CA LYS A 123 14.77 14.13 -9.39
C LYS A 123 14.00 15.36 -8.93
N SER A 124 13.78 15.57 -7.63
CA SER A 124 12.97 16.70 -7.15
C SER A 124 11.57 16.80 -7.80
N VAL A 125 10.95 15.65 -8.12
CA VAL A 125 9.57 15.61 -8.60
C VAL A 125 8.68 14.97 -7.56
N PHE A 126 7.55 15.61 -7.28
CA PHE A 126 6.59 15.13 -6.31
C PHE A 126 5.60 14.15 -6.96
N SER A 127 5.70 12.84 -6.66
CA SER A 127 4.61 11.88 -6.89
C SER A 127 3.63 11.78 -5.72
N SER A 128 3.72 12.67 -4.72
CA SER A 128 2.93 12.59 -3.47
C SER A 128 1.43 12.42 -3.70
N GLY A 129 0.86 13.05 -4.75
CA GLY A 129 -0.55 12.88 -5.11
C GLY A 129 -0.92 11.47 -5.59
N LEU A 130 -0.05 10.83 -6.40
CA LEU A 130 -0.27 9.45 -6.87
C LEU A 130 -0.22 8.47 -5.69
N LEU A 131 0.77 8.63 -4.82
CA LEU A 131 0.93 7.81 -3.62
C LEU A 131 -0.21 8.04 -2.62
N PHE A 132 -0.67 9.28 -2.45
CA PHE A 132 -1.81 9.63 -1.62
C PHE A 132 -3.07 8.88 -2.05
N ILE A 133 -3.43 8.94 -3.35
CA ILE A 133 -4.62 8.24 -3.88
C ILE A 133 -4.47 6.73 -3.70
N PHE A 134 -3.29 6.18 -4.00
CA PHE A 134 -3.02 4.76 -3.83
C PHE A 134 -3.24 4.30 -2.38
N TRP A 135 -2.59 4.94 -1.41
CA TRP A 135 -2.70 4.54 -0.01
C TRP A 135 -4.10 4.77 0.55
N LEU A 136 -4.83 5.79 0.10
CA LEU A 136 -6.24 5.98 0.43
C LEU A 136 -7.10 4.80 -0.05
N LEU A 137 -6.94 4.39 -1.32
CA LEU A 137 -7.69 3.27 -1.88
C LEU A 137 -7.34 1.95 -1.18
N VAL A 138 -6.07 1.73 -0.87
CA VAL A 138 -5.61 0.57 -0.08
C VAL A 138 -6.24 0.57 1.31
N SER A 139 -6.22 1.70 2.03
CA SER A 139 -6.85 1.80 3.34
C SER A 139 -8.34 1.47 3.29
N LEU A 140 -9.08 1.98 2.30
CA LEU A 140 -10.50 1.68 2.11
C LEU A 140 -10.74 0.19 1.78
N ALA A 141 -9.88 -0.41 0.95
CA ALA A 141 -9.98 -1.81 0.57
C ALA A 141 -9.77 -2.78 1.75
N ILE A 142 -8.98 -2.39 2.75
CA ILE A 142 -8.66 -3.21 3.94
C ILE A 142 -9.76 -3.14 5.00
N VAL A 143 -10.56 -2.06 5.05
CA VAL A 143 -11.60 -1.86 6.08
C VAL A 143 -12.55 -3.07 6.22
N PRO A 144 -13.08 -3.65 5.13
CA PRO A 144 -13.95 -4.82 5.27
C PRO A 144 -13.25 -5.99 5.96
N ASP A 145 -11.99 -6.28 5.62
CA ASP A 145 -11.22 -7.37 6.26
C ASP A 145 -11.12 -7.16 7.77
N VAL A 146 -10.78 -5.94 8.20
CA VAL A 146 -10.67 -5.58 9.62
C VAL A 146 -12.00 -5.78 10.35
N ILE A 147 -13.12 -5.39 9.74
CA ILE A 147 -14.46 -5.56 10.33
C ILE A 147 -14.80 -7.05 10.43
N ASP A 148 -14.62 -7.81 9.36
CA ASP A 148 -14.95 -9.24 9.31
C ASP A 148 -14.17 -10.04 10.37
N TYR A 149 -12.87 -9.80 10.45
CA TYR A 149 -12.00 -10.46 11.41
C TYR A 149 -12.25 -10.01 12.85
N SER A 150 -12.61 -8.75 13.08
CA SER A 150 -12.99 -8.30 14.43
C SER A 150 -14.30 -8.92 14.92
N VAL A 151 -15.27 -9.11 14.03
CA VAL A 151 -16.52 -9.82 14.35
C VAL A 151 -16.25 -11.30 14.61
N LYS A 152 -15.50 -11.99 13.73
CA LYS A 152 -15.11 -13.40 13.92
C LYS A 152 -14.37 -13.61 15.24
N PHE A 153 -13.45 -12.70 15.57
CA PHE A 153 -12.70 -12.73 16.82
C PHE A 153 -13.59 -12.59 18.06
N HIS A 154 -14.66 -11.78 17.98
CA HIS A 154 -15.60 -11.60 19.07
C HIS A 154 -16.56 -12.81 19.25
N GLN A 155 -16.94 -13.46 18.14
CA GLN A 155 -17.95 -14.52 18.13
C GLN A 155 -17.40 -15.94 18.38
N GLN A 156 -16.12 -16.23 18.09
CA GLN A 156 -15.56 -17.59 18.17
C GLN A 156 -14.70 -17.85 19.42
N ILE A 157 -14.59 -19.13 19.80
CA ILE A 157 -13.55 -19.60 20.75
C ILE A 157 -12.19 -19.34 20.11
N LYS A 158 -11.45 -18.42 20.72
CA LYS A 158 -10.13 -17.89 20.37
C LYS A 158 -9.14 -18.98 19.91
N SER A 159 -9.10 -19.27 18.60
CA SER A 159 -8.03 -20.07 18.00
C SER A 159 -6.80 -19.19 17.76
N ILE A 160 -5.60 -19.77 17.84
CA ILE A 160 -4.35 -19.00 17.69
C ILE A 160 -4.23 -18.38 16.29
N SER A 161 -4.73 -19.07 15.25
CA SER A 161 -4.76 -18.58 13.88
C SER A 161 -5.61 -17.30 13.74
N LEU A 162 -6.81 -17.28 14.34
CA LEU A 162 -7.69 -16.10 14.29
C LEU A 162 -7.08 -14.89 15.00
N TRP A 163 -6.35 -15.09 16.10
CA TRP A 163 -5.63 -14.03 16.78
C TRP A 163 -4.55 -13.41 15.88
N ILE A 164 -3.78 -14.27 15.19
CA ILE A 164 -2.72 -13.80 14.30
C ILE A 164 -3.32 -13.05 13.10
N GLU A 165 -4.36 -13.58 12.47
CA GLU A 165 -5.04 -12.92 11.35
C GLU A 165 -5.61 -11.55 11.78
N PHE A 166 -6.30 -11.48 12.93
CA PHE A 166 -6.79 -10.23 13.51
C PHE A 166 -5.66 -9.19 13.66
N ILE A 167 -4.54 -9.59 14.28
CA ILE A 167 -3.39 -8.70 14.49
C ILE A 167 -2.82 -8.22 13.14
N ILE A 168 -2.65 -9.13 12.17
CA ILE A 168 -2.11 -8.81 10.84
C ILE A 168 -2.97 -7.76 10.14
N PHE A 169 -4.29 -7.94 10.08
CA PHE A 169 -5.17 -7.00 9.38
C PHE A 169 -5.19 -5.60 10.01
N TRP A 170 -5.16 -5.53 11.35
CA TRP A 170 -5.06 -4.25 12.06
C TRP A 170 -3.74 -3.53 11.79
N PHE A 171 -2.60 -4.23 11.86
CA PHE A 171 -1.31 -3.65 11.52
C PHE A 171 -1.24 -3.22 10.06
N GLN A 172 -1.79 -4.03 9.14
CA GLN A 172 -1.88 -3.70 7.73
C GLN A 172 -2.66 -2.39 7.51
N PHE A 173 -3.81 -2.23 8.16
CA PHE A 173 -4.60 -0.99 8.12
C PHE A 173 -3.84 0.19 8.72
N PHE A 174 -3.24 0.02 9.90
CA PHE A 174 -2.50 1.09 10.58
C PHE A 174 -1.35 1.64 9.73
N PHE A 175 -0.53 0.76 9.14
CA PHE A 175 0.57 1.21 8.29
C PHE A 175 0.09 1.82 6.98
N ALA A 176 -0.93 1.25 6.33
CA ALA A 176 -1.52 1.84 5.13
C ALA A 176 -2.11 3.23 5.41
N PHE A 177 -2.84 3.39 6.51
CA PHE A 177 -3.42 4.66 6.91
C PHE A 177 -2.35 5.68 7.30
N GLY A 178 -1.30 5.26 8.01
CA GLY A 178 -0.14 6.11 8.28
C GLY A 178 0.57 6.56 7.00
N LEU A 179 0.66 5.70 5.99
CA LEU A 179 1.20 6.05 4.67
C LEU A 179 0.31 7.04 3.92
N PHE A 180 -1.01 6.88 4.02
CA PHE A 180 -1.96 7.87 3.53
C PHE A 180 -1.72 9.24 4.20
N ILE A 181 -1.70 9.29 5.54
CA ILE A 181 -1.50 10.53 6.30
C ILE A 181 -0.15 11.19 5.98
N THR A 182 0.94 10.42 5.92
CA THR A 182 2.27 10.97 5.60
C THR A 182 2.36 11.49 4.16
N ASN A 183 1.56 10.96 3.24
CA ASN A 183 1.46 11.48 1.86
C ASN A 183 0.50 12.68 1.72
N CYS A 184 -0.33 12.98 2.72
CA CYS A 184 -1.06 14.25 2.79
C CYS A 184 -0.11 15.44 2.95
N PHE A 185 0.98 15.25 3.68
CA PHE A 185 1.92 16.32 3.99
C PHE A 185 2.93 16.49 2.85
N ALA A 186 3.04 17.73 2.37
CA ALA A 186 4.09 18.11 1.43
C ALA A 186 5.45 18.08 2.14
N GLU A 187 6.45 17.50 1.47
CA GLU A 187 7.81 17.49 1.98
C GLU A 187 8.40 18.90 1.89
N LYS A 188 8.93 19.40 3.02
CA LYS A 188 9.61 20.71 3.04
C LYS A 188 10.97 20.58 2.40
N TYR A 189 11.20 21.36 1.35
CA TYR A 189 12.49 21.43 0.68
C TYR A 189 13.46 22.32 1.43
N ILE A 190 14.57 21.74 1.90
CA ILE A 190 15.73 22.50 2.33
C ILE A 190 16.66 22.56 1.12
N VAL A 191 16.72 23.71 0.46
CA VAL A 191 17.69 23.95 -0.61
C VAL A 191 19.07 24.06 0.05
N PRO A 192 20.05 23.22 -0.31
CA PRO A 192 21.39 23.32 0.26
C PRO A 192 22.01 24.68 -0.08
N GLU A 193 22.49 25.37 0.95
CA GLU A 193 22.98 26.76 0.93
C GLU A 193 24.10 26.99 -0.11
N THR A 194 24.87 25.95 -0.42
CA THR A 194 25.90 25.94 -1.48
C THR A 194 25.33 26.27 -2.87
N THR A 195 24.12 25.80 -3.19
CA THR A 195 23.45 26.09 -4.47
C THR A 195 22.80 27.48 -4.52
N LEU A 196 22.58 28.11 -3.36
CA LEU A 196 22.10 29.48 -3.28
C LEU A 196 23.26 30.44 -3.61
N ASN A 197 24.45 30.20 -3.04
CA ASN A 197 25.64 31.00 -3.30
C ASN A 197 26.08 30.95 -4.78
N GLU A 198 26.02 29.80 -5.46
CA GLU A 198 26.34 29.71 -6.89
C GLU A 198 25.34 30.50 -7.77
N ARG A 199 24.05 30.49 -7.44
CA ARG A 199 23.04 31.28 -8.19
C ARG A 199 23.16 32.78 -7.94
N VAL A 200 23.59 33.20 -6.75
CA VAL A 200 23.88 34.60 -6.44
C VAL A 200 25.13 35.06 -7.19
N CYS A 201 26.21 34.27 -7.22
CA CYS A 201 27.41 34.59 -8.00
C CYS A 201 27.15 34.71 -9.51
N PHE A 202 26.29 33.85 -10.09
CA PHE A 202 25.95 33.94 -11.51
C PHE A 202 25.07 35.14 -11.90
N LYS A 203 24.47 35.82 -10.92
CA LYS A 203 23.61 37.00 -11.16
C LYS A 203 24.35 38.34 -11.07
N ILE A 204 25.64 38.32 -10.73
CA ILE A 204 26.46 39.53 -10.52
C ILE A 204 27.38 39.84 -11.72
N TYR A 205 27.38 39.00 -12.77
CA TYR A 205 28.12 39.23 -14.02
C TYR A 205 27.21 39.54 -15.19
#